data_AF-A0A519UY89-F1
#
_entry.id   AF-A0A519UY89-F1
#
_cell.length_a   1.000
_cell.length_b   1.000
_cell.length_c   1.000
_cell.angle_alpha   90.00
_cell.angle_beta   90.00
_cell.angle_gamma   90.00
#
_symmetry.space_group_name_H-M   'P 1'
#
loop_
_entity.id
_entity.type
_entity.pdbx_description
1 polymer ?
#
loop_
_entity_poly.entity_id
_entity_poly.type
_entity_poly.pdbx_seq_one_letter_code
_entity_poly.pdbx_strand_id
1 'polypeptide(L)'
;MKPAVCLLALALGTGLAATAPTAALAQVSVGVQIGAPAWGPPVPQGTQYYYIPEIDGYYDIYNQIYIVFDGQQWVQQPYLDGYDPYYFHPYPVSYVGAQPWLYINT
;
A
#
# COMPACT_ATOMS: atom_id res chain seq x y z
N MET A 1 31.47 54.15 39.22
CA MET A 1 30.33 54.67 38.42
C MET A 1 30.64 54.36 36.97
N LYS A 2 29.70 53.70 36.26
CA LYS A 2 29.90 52.81 35.10
C LYS A 2 30.34 53.54 33.81
N PRO A 3 31.36 53.04 33.06
CA PRO A 3 31.62 53.47 31.70
C PRO A 3 30.62 52.83 30.73
N ALA A 4 30.02 53.68 29.89
CA ALA A 4 29.10 53.32 28.83
C ALA A 4 29.85 52.61 27.69
N VAL A 5 29.62 51.32 27.54
CA VAL A 5 30.04 50.53 26.37
C VAL A 5 28.94 50.72 25.31
N CYS A 6 29.23 51.50 24.28
CA CYS A 6 28.47 51.54 23.03
C CYS A 6 28.69 50.21 22.31
N LEU A 7 27.76 49.26 22.51
CA LEU A 7 27.75 48.00 21.79
C LEU A 7 27.40 48.25 20.32
N LEU A 8 28.37 47.91 19.46
CA LEU A 8 28.25 47.78 18.02
C LEU A 8 26.96 47.03 17.65
N ALA A 9 26.13 47.68 16.85
CA ALA A 9 25.01 47.07 16.17
C ALA A 9 25.51 45.99 15.19
N LEU A 10 25.20 44.73 15.45
CA LEU A 10 25.17 43.70 14.41
C LEU A 10 23.72 43.46 14.02
N ALA A 11 23.34 43.95 12.85
CA ALA A 11 22.08 43.66 12.20
C ALA A 11 22.03 42.16 11.83
N LEU A 12 21.21 41.38 12.54
CA LEU A 12 20.90 40.00 12.18
C LEU A 12 19.78 40.01 11.13
N GLY A 13 20.21 39.98 9.88
CA GLY A 13 19.35 39.84 8.71
C GLY A 13 18.60 38.51 8.70
N THR A 14 17.35 38.61 8.29
CA THR A 14 16.38 37.58 7.92
C THR A 14 16.95 36.38 7.16
N GLY A 15 16.52 35.18 7.58
CA GLY A 15 16.64 33.93 6.83
C GLY A 15 15.55 32.96 7.25
N LEU A 16 14.33 33.22 6.80
CA LEU A 16 13.15 32.38 7.00
C LEU A 16 13.46 30.98 6.45
N ALA A 17 13.54 29.97 7.32
CA ALA A 17 13.71 28.58 6.91
C ALA A 17 12.43 28.14 6.18
N ALA A 18 12.45 28.20 4.85
CA ALA A 18 11.42 27.61 4.01
C ALA A 18 11.51 26.09 4.16
N THR A 19 10.69 25.52 5.04
CA THR A 19 10.44 24.08 5.05
C THR A 19 9.74 23.76 3.72
N ALA A 20 10.45 23.07 2.83
CA ALA A 20 9.87 22.57 1.60
C ALA A 20 8.62 21.75 1.96
N PRO A 21 7.47 21.97 1.31
CA PRO A 21 6.36 21.05 1.46
C PRO A 21 6.84 19.73 0.86
N THR A 22 7.02 18.71 1.71
CA THR A 22 7.07 17.33 1.23
C THR A 22 5.76 17.16 0.48
N ALA A 23 5.82 17.09 -0.85
CA ALA A 23 4.66 16.78 -1.66
C ALA A 23 4.19 15.40 -1.22
N ALA A 24 3.23 15.35 -0.30
CA ALA A 24 2.45 14.17 -0.06
C ALA A 24 1.78 13.90 -1.40
N LEU A 25 2.30 12.92 -2.13
CA LEU A 25 1.62 12.36 -3.28
C LEU A 25 0.34 11.74 -2.71
N ALA A 26 -0.69 12.57 -2.55
CA ALA A 26 -2.05 12.12 -2.33
C ALA A 26 -2.43 11.43 -3.62
N GLN A 27 -2.12 10.14 -3.69
CA GLN A 27 -2.53 9.29 -4.79
C GLN A 27 -4.05 9.36 -4.79
N VAL A 28 -4.62 9.96 -5.83
CA VAL A 28 -6.06 9.94 -6.05
C VAL A 28 -6.38 8.48 -6.35
N SER A 29 -6.70 7.71 -5.31
CA SER A 29 -7.19 6.35 -5.44
C SER A 29 -8.60 6.44 -6.01
N VAL A 30 -8.69 6.51 -7.34
CA VAL A 30 -9.95 6.20 -8.01
C VAL A 30 -10.15 4.70 -7.76
N GLY A 31 -11.08 4.37 -6.87
CA GLY A 31 -11.48 3.00 -6.60
C GLY A 31 -12.11 2.44 -7.87
N VAL A 32 -11.32 1.73 -8.66
CA VAL A 32 -11.75 1.19 -9.95
C VAL A 32 -11.98 -0.30 -9.75
N GLN A 33 -13.25 -0.72 -9.71
CA GLN A 33 -13.65 -2.13 -9.64
C GLN A 33 -13.52 -2.82 -11.02
N ILE A 34 -12.38 -2.70 -11.70
CA ILE A 34 -12.17 -3.44 -12.95
C ILE A 34 -11.69 -4.84 -12.57
N GLY A 35 -12.56 -5.84 -12.79
CA GLY A 35 -12.24 -7.25 -12.57
C GLY A 35 -12.29 -7.71 -11.12
N ALA A 36 -12.40 -6.80 -10.16
CA ALA A 36 -12.50 -7.12 -8.74
C ALA A 36 -13.80 -7.88 -8.41
N PRO A 37 -13.72 -8.94 -7.58
CA PRO A 37 -14.87 -9.76 -7.23
C PRO A 37 -15.82 -8.99 -6.29
N ALA A 38 -17.10 -9.36 -6.30
CA ALA A 38 -18.12 -8.70 -5.49
C ALA A 38 -17.89 -8.79 -3.97
N TRP A 39 -17.15 -9.81 -3.52
CA TRP A 39 -16.76 -10.01 -2.11
C TRP A 39 -15.52 -9.20 -1.70
N GLY A 40 -14.77 -8.64 -2.66
CA GLY A 40 -13.55 -7.89 -2.40
C GLY A 40 -13.80 -6.39 -2.12
N PRO A 41 -13.00 -5.74 -1.26
CA PRO A 41 -13.06 -4.31 -1.04
C PRO A 41 -12.58 -3.56 -2.30
N PRO A 42 -13.02 -2.31 -2.51
CA PRO A 42 -12.52 -1.49 -3.59
C PRO A 42 -11.01 -1.25 -3.44
N VAL A 43 -10.29 -1.29 -4.56
CA VAL A 43 -8.83 -1.13 -4.59
C VAL A 43 -8.41 0.07 -5.42
N PRO A 44 -7.26 0.69 -5.09
CA PRO A 44 -6.63 1.66 -5.96
C PRO A 44 -6.35 1.07 -7.34
N GLN A 45 -6.37 1.93 -8.37
CA GLN A 45 -5.89 1.55 -9.68
C GLN A 45 -4.42 1.10 -9.60
N GLY A 46 -4.12 -0.08 -10.16
CA GLY A 46 -2.78 -0.67 -10.15
C GLY A 46 -2.61 -1.80 -9.12
N THR A 47 -3.56 -2.01 -8.20
CA THR A 47 -3.55 -3.20 -7.35
C THR A 47 -3.76 -4.45 -8.19
N GLN A 48 -2.88 -5.45 -8.01
CA GLN A 48 -2.91 -6.70 -8.77
C GLN A 48 -3.42 -7.88 -7.95
N TYR A 49 -3.17 -7.89 -6.64
CA TYR A 49 -3.49 -9.01 -5.77
C TYR A 49 -4.26 -8.57 -4.53
N TYR A 50 -5.25 -9.38 -4.14
CA TYR A 50 -5.69 -9.46 -2.76
C TYR A 50 -4.93 -10.57 -2.06
N TYR A 51 -4.60 -10.38 -0.79
CA TYR A 51 -4.29 -11.51 0.09
C TYR A 51 -5.53 -11.87 0.89
N ILE A 52 -5.78 -13.17 1.03
CA ILE A 52 -6.93 -13.76 1.72
C ILE A 52 -6.38 -14.59 2.90
N PRO A 53 -6.57 -14.14 4.15
CA PRO A 53 -6.03 -14.84 5.32
C PRO A 53 -6.68 -16.21 5.54
N GLU A 54 -7.93 -16.42 5.14
CA GLU A 54 -8.66 -17.69 5.35
C GLU A 54 -8.03 -18.89 4.61
N ILE A 55 -7.29 -18.62 3.55
CA ILE A 55 -6.62 -19.63 2.71
C ILE A 55 -5.10 -19.46 2.69
N ASP A 56 -4.58 -18.52 3.49
CA ASP A 56 -3.19 -18.07 3.45
C ASP A 56 -2.66 -17.88 2.01
N GLY A 57 -3.46 -17.19 1.20
CA GLY A 57 -3.27 -17.16 -0.24
C GLY A 57 -3.59 -15.82 -0.87
N TYR A 58 -3.47 -15.76 -2.20
CA TYR A 58 -3.71 -14.56 -2.97
C TYR A 58 -4.87 -14.76 -3.94
N TYR A 59 -5.45 -13.66 -4.39
CA TYR A 59 -6.37 -13.62 -5.50
C TYR A 59 -5.90 -12.57 -6.49
N ASP A 60 -5.65 -13.01 -7.72
CA ASP A 60 -5.28 -12.13 -8.83
C ASP A 60 -6.54 -11.43 -9.35
N ILE A 61 -6.57 -10.10 -9.25
CA ILE A 61 -7.72 -9.27 -9.59
C ILE A 61 -7.95 -9.26 -11.11
N TYR A 62 -6.87 -9.30 -11.90
CA TYR A 62 -6.95 -9.21 -13.35
C TYR A 62 -7.25 -10.57 -13.99
N ASN A 63 -6.58 -11.62 -13.50
CA ASN A 63 -6.75 -12.97 -14.00
C ASN A 63 -7.94 -13.71 -13.35
N GLN A 64 -8.50 -13.17 -12.27
CA GLN A 64 -9.65 -13.73 -11.53
C GLN A 64 -9.39 -15.17 -11.05
N ILE A 65 -8.18 -15.40 -10.52
CA ILE A 65 -7.69 -16.71 -10.12
C ILE A 65 -7.14 -16.63 -8.69
N TYR A 66 -7.41 -17.67 -7.91
CA TYR A 66 -6.83 -17.88 -6.60
C TYR A 66 -5.43 -18.47 -6.73
N ILE A 67 -4.50 -17.98 -5.93
CA ILE A 67 -3.14 -18.48 -5.82
C ILE A 67 -2.96 -18.95 -4.38
N VAL A 68 -3.03 -20.26 -4.16
CA VAL A 68 -2.94 -20.85 -2.82
C VAL A 68 -1.71 -21.73 -2.70
N PHE A 69 -1.26 -21.95 -1.48
CA PHE A 69 -0.12 -22.82 -1.21
C PHE A 69 -0.60 -24.24 -0.90
N ASP A 70 -0.26 -25.20 -1.76
CA ASP A 70 -0.60 -26.63 -1.58
C ASP A 70 0.34 -27.37 -0.62
N GLY A 71 1.22 -26.65 0.10
CA GLY A 71 2.22 -27.23 1.00
C GLY A 71 3.58 -27.51 0.34
N GLN A 72 3.67 -27.48 -0.98
CA GLN A 72 4.93 -27.62 -1.74
C GLN A 72 5.18 -26.45 -2.69
N GLN A 73 4.13 -25.94 -3.32
CA GLN A 73 4.20 -24.91 -4.34
C GLN A 73 2.94 -24.05 -4.33
N TRP A 74 3.07 -22.85 -4.91
CA TRP A 74 1.95 -21.97 -5.20
C TRP A 74 1.21 -22.49 -6.43
N VAL A 75 -0.05 -22.84 -6.24
CA VAL A 75 -0.93 -23.34 -7.30
C VAL A 75 -1.99 -22.31 -7.62
N GLN A 76 -2.31 -22.20 -8.91
CA GLN A 76 -3.36 -21.35 -9.42
C GLN A 76 -4.65 -22.16 -9.53
N GLN A 77 -5.70 -21.72 -8.86
CA GLN A 77 -7.01 -22.36 -8.87
C GLN A 77 -8.09 -21.36 -9.27
N PRO A 78 -8.97 -21.68 -10.24
CA PRO A 78 -10.06 -20.79 -10.62
C PRO A 78 -11.17 -20.71 -9.55
N TYR A 79 -11.25 -21.70 -8.66
CA TYR A 79 -12.18 -21.74 -7.54
C TYR A 79 -11.57 -22.53 -6.38
N LEU A 80 -12.10 -22.30 -5.18
CA LEU A 80 -11.69 -22.98 -3.96
C LEU A 80 -12.83 -23.87 -3.50
N ASP A 81 -12.58 -25.17 -3.38
CA ASP A 81 -13.57 -26.12 -2.88
C ASP A 81 -13.64 -26.04 -1.34
N GLY A 82 -14.85 -26.00 -0.79
CA GLY A 82 -15.06 -25.90 0.66
C GLY A 82 -14.89 -24.50 1.26
N TYR A 83 -14.62 -23.48 0.44
CA TYR A 83 -14.56 -22.09 0.87
C TYR A 83 -15.69 -21.26 0.24
N ASP A 84 -16.30 -20.40 1.06
CA ASP A 84 -17.27 -19.43 0.59
C ASP A 84 -16.62 -18.04 0.54
N PRO A 85 -16.45 -17.45 -0.67
CA PRO A 85 -15.79 -16.16 -0.82
C PRO A 85 -16.43 -15.00 -0.06
N TYR A 86 -17.71 -15.10 0.30
CA TYR A 86 -18.38 -14.06 1.09
C TYR A 86 -17.88 -13.97 2.53
N TYR A 87 -17.18 -15.00 3.03
CA TYR A 87 -16.55 -14.99 4.35
C TYR A 87 -15.07 -14.60 4.30
N PHE A 88 -14.53 -14.29 3.11
CA PHE A 88 -13.16 -13.84 3.01
C PHE A 88 -12.99 -12.43 3.54
N HIS A 89 -11.85 -12.19 4.19
CA HIS A 89 -11.44 -10.86 4.63
C HIS A 89 -10.20 -10.40 3.84
N PRO A 90 -10.33 -10.20 2.52
CA PRO A 90 -9.21 -9.86 1.68
C PRO A 90 -8.68 -8.45 1.99
N TYR A 91 -7.36 -8.28 1.88
CA TYR A 91 -6.73 -6.97 1.87
C TYR A 91 -5.95 -6.74 0.56
N PRO A 92 -5.99 -5.53 -0.01
CA PRO A 92 -5.21 -5.21 -1.18
C PRO A 92 -3.72 -5.21 -0.86
N VAL A 93 -2.95 -5.87 -1.72
CA VAL A 93 -1.49 -5.87 -1.63
C VAL A 93 -0.97 -4.81 -2.61
N SER A 94 -0.12 -3.90 -2.12
CA SER A 94 0.52 -2.87 -2.94
C SER A 94 1.60 -3.41 -3.89
N TYR A 95 1.79 -4.73 -3.92
CA TYR A 95 2.76 -5.41 -4.78
C TYR A 95 2.20 -5.65 -6.18
N VAL A 96 3.04 -5.41 -7.18
CA VAL A 96 2.77 -5.69 -8.59
C VAL A 96 3.93 -6.51 -9.13
N GLY A 97 3.65 -7.68 -9.72
CA GLY A 97 4.68 -8.59 -10.21
C GLY A 97 4.25 -10.05 -10.15
N ALA A 98 5.12 -10.98 -10.57
CA ALA A 98 4.75 -12.40 -10.69
C ALA A 98 4.80 -13.19 -9.37
N GLN A 99 5.34 -12.62 -8.28
CA GLN A 99 5.64 -13.35 -7.05
C GLN A 99 5.17 -12.58 -5.80
N PRO A 100 3.84 -12.46 -5.59
CA PRO A 100 3.29 -11.74 -4.44
C PRO A 100 3.73 -12.32 -3.08
N TRP A 101 4.02 -13.61 -3.00
CA TRP A 101 4.48 -14.31 -1.79
C TRP A 101 5.85 -13.87 -1.26
N LEU A 102 6.64 -13.14 -2.04
CA LEU A 102 7.92 -12.59 -1.56
C LEU A 102 7.74 -11.33 -0.71
N TYR A 103 6.58 -10.66 -0.79
CA TYR A 103 6.37 -9.35 -0.16
C TYR A 103 5.88 -9.43 1.30
N ILE A 104 5.33 -10.57 1.74
CA ILE A 104 4.74 -10.71 3.09
C ILE A 104 5.78 -10.91 4.20
N ASN A 105 7.04 -11.18 3.87
CA ASN A 105 8.06 -11.60 4.85
C ASN A 105 9.09 -10.53 5.26
N THR A 106 8.77 -9.23 5.11
CA THR A 106 9.59 -8.10 5.59
C THR A 106 8.75 -7.07 6.33
#